data_AF-A0A2N8NGL8-F1
#
_entry.id   AF-A0A2N8NGL8-F1
#
_cell.length_a   1.000
_cell.length_b   1.000
_cell.length_c   1.000
_cell.angle_alpha   90.00
_cell.angle_beta   90.00
_cell.angle_gamma   90.00
#
_symmetry.space_group_name_H-M   'P 1'
#
loop_
_entity.id
_entity.type
_entity.pdbx_description
1 polymer ?
#
loop_
_entity_poly.entity_id
_entity_poly.type
_entity_poly.pdbx_seq_one_letter_code
_entity_poly.pdbx_strand_id
1 'polypeptide(L)'
;MAVCLGFQDFSQLTRDYGEKESRVIQNTVGNVFSGQVVGETAKTLSERFGKVLQRRQSVSINRQDVSTSINTQMDSLIPASKISNLTQGMFVGAVSDNFDERIEQKIFHAEIVVDSAKVSAEMKAYRPIPVIADFRDASGGDTMKVSIDANYRQIKQEILSLVDSEIARIKSDPKLKGLMKE
;
A
#
# COMPACT_ATOMS: atom_id res chain seq x y z
N MET A 1 -6.26 -4.23 13.48
CA MET A 1 -6.23 -4.19 12.01
C MET A 1 -5.04 -3.37 11.59
N ALA A 2 -4.16 -3.90 10.74
CA ALA A 2 -3.07 -3.14 10.15
C ALA A 2 -3.39 -2.96 8.66
N VAL A 3 -3.47 -1.71 8.20
CA VAL A 3 -3.69 -1.38 6.80
C VAL A 3 -2.35 -1.00 6.18
N CYS A 4 -1.95 -1.71 5.13
CA CYS A 4 -0.75 -1.39 4.36
C CYS A 4 -1.18 -0.83 3.01
N LEU A 5 -0.71 0.37 2.68
CA LEU A 5 -0.96 1.02 1.40
C LEU A 5 0.36 1.17 0.67
N GLY A 6 0.42 0.67 -0.57
CA GLY A 6 1.58 0.81 -1.45
C GLY A 6 1.18 1.52 -2.72
N PHE A 7 1.89 2.59 -3.05
CA PHE A 7 1.77 3.34 -4.30
C PHE A 7 3.14 3.90 -4.68
N GLN A 8 3.34 4.14 -5.97
CA GLN A 8 4.63 4.60 -6.47
C GLN A 8 4.82 6.12 -6.26
N ASP A 9 3.73 6.89 -6.34
CA ASP A 9 3.75 8.34 -6.21
C ASP A 9 2.40 8.86 -5.71
N PHE A 10 2.40 9.96 -4.93
CA PHE A 10 1.16 10.56 -4.41
C PHE A 10 0.24 11.07 -5.52
N SER A 11 0.75 11.37 -6.71
CA SER A 11 -0.07 11.76 -7.86
C SER A 11 -1.06 10.67 -8.29
N GLN A 12 -0.74 9.38 -8.07
CA GLN A 12 -1.67 8.28 -8.33
C GLN A 12 -2.88 8.37 -7.40
N LEU A 13 -2.61 8.63 -6.11
CA LEU A 13 -3.66 8.79 -5.11
C LEU A 13 -4.55 10.00 -5.40
N THR A 14 -3.95 11.13 -5.80
CA THR A 14 -4.69 12.34 -6.18
C THR A 14 -5.49 12.16 -7.46
N ARG A 15 -5.01 11.38 -8.43
CA ARG A 15 -5.74 11.04 -9.66
C ARG A 15 -7.00 10.22 -9.35
N ASP A 16 -6.89 9.22 -8.49
CA ASP A 16 -7.97 8.26 -8.27
C ASP A 16 -9.01 8.74 -7.24
N TYR A 17 -8.57 9.46 -6.20
CA TYR A 17 -9.42 9.89 -5.09
C TYR A 17 -9.69 11.40 -5.05
N GLY A 18 -8.98 12.19 -5.86
CA GLY A 18 -9.00 13.64 -5.78
C GLY A 18 -8.12 14.18 -4.65
N GLU A 19 -7.82 15.49 -4.71
CA GLU A 19 -6.82 16.13 -3.85
C GLU A 19 -7.21 16.11 -2.36
N LYS A 20 -8.50 16.32 -2.05
CA LYS A 20 -8.98 16.35 -0.65
C LYS A 20 -8.85 14.98 0.02
N GLU A 21 -9.36 13.93 -0.62
CA GLU A 21 -9.35 12.57 -0.06
C GLU A 21 -7.92 11.99 -0.03
N SER A 22 -7.12 12.25 -1.07
CA SER A 22 -5.70 11.89 -1.11
C SER A 22 -4.93 12.47 0.08
N ARG A 23 -5.17 13.75 0.42
CA ARG A 23 -4.52 14.41 1.56
C ARG A 23 -4.96 13.82 2.91
N VAL A 24 -6.23 13.43 3.05
CA VAL A 24 -6.71 12.72 4.25
C VAL A 24 -5.94 11.41 4.42
N ILE A 25 -5.89 10.58 3.38
CA ILE A 25 -5.19 9.30 3.40
C ILE A 25 -3.72 9.50 3.79
N GLN A 26 -3.01 10.44 3.16
CA GLN A 26 -1.60 10.73 3.45
C GLN A 26 -1.37 11.15 4.91
N ASN A 27 -2.28 11.94 5.48
CA ASN A 27 -2.18 12.45 6.85
C ASN A 27 -2.61 11.43 7.91
N THR A 28 -3.49 10.49 7.57
CA THR A 28 -3.97 9.46 8.52
C THR A 28 -2.93 8.38 8.80
N VAL A 29 -2.08 8.03 7.82
CA VAL A 29 -1.08 6.97 8.02
C VAL A 29 0.01 7.45 8.97
N GLY A 30 0.16 6.84 10.15
CA GLY A 30 1.23 7.20 11.10
C GLY A 30 2.61 6.67 10.70
N ASN A 31 2.65 5.54 10.00
CA ASN A 31 3.86 4.90 9.51
C ASN A 31 4.04 5.20 8.02
N VAL A 32 5.23 5.65 7.63
CA VAL A 32 5.57 5.95 6.23
C VAL A 32 6.92 5.36 5.91
N PHE A 33 6.98 4.67 4.78
CA PHE A 33 8.21 4.16 4.18
C PHE A 33 8.24 4.65 2.74
N SER A 34 9.35 5.26 2.34
CA SER A 34 9.53 5.79 1.00
C SER A 34 10.94 5.49 0.51
N GLY A 35 11.02 4.91 -0.69
CA GLY A 35 12.27 4.81 -1.43
C GLY A 35 12.54 6.10 -2.20
N GLN A 36 13.21 5.97 -3.35
CA GLN A 36 13.42 7.10 -4.24
C GLN A 36 12.08 7.61 -4.82
N VAL A 37 11.74 8.85 -4.50
CA VAL A 37 10.58 9.57 -5.05
C VAL A 37 10.97 10.99 -5.42
N VAL A 38 10.34 11.54 -6.46
CA VAL A 38 10.71 12.85 -7.03
C VAL A 38 9.54 13.84 -6.95
N GLY A 39 9.84 15.11 -7.23
CA GLY A 39 8.81 16.14 -7.39
C GLY A 39 8.10 16.52 -6.08
N GLU A 40 6.77 16.56 -6.12
CA GLU A 40 5.94 17.00 -5.00
C GLU A 40 5.94 15.99 -3.83
N THR A 41 5.94 14.69 -4.13
CA THR A 41 6.01 13.61 -3.13
C THR A 41 7.24 13.78 -2.22
N ALA A 42 8.41 14.08 -2.79
CA ALA A 42 9.63 14.30 -2.04
C ALA A 42 9.58 15.54 -1.13
N LYS A 43 8.91 16.62 -1.58
CA LYS A 43 8.74 17.84 -0.79
C LYS A 43 7.82 17.59 0.40
N THR A 44 6.67 16.97 0.17
CA THR A 44 5.70 16.62 1.22
C THR A 44 6.34 15.73 2.28
N LEU A 45 7.13 14.73 1.87
CA LEU A 45 7.87 13.87 2.81
C LEU A 45 8.94 14.65 3.58
N SER A 46 9.71 15.51 2.90
CA SER A 46 10.74 16.35 3.55
C SER A 46 10.14 17.27 4.62
N GLU A 47 9.00 17.90 4.32
CA GLU A 47 8.25 18.74 5.27
C GLU A 47 7.71 17.92 6.44
N ARG A 48 7.22 16.71 6.17
CA ARG A 48 6.71 15.79 7.18
C ARG A 48 7.79 15.30 8.15
N PHE A 49 9.02 15.11 7.69
CA PHE A 49 10.15 14.76 8.56
C PHE A 49 10.62 15.94 9.42
N GLY A 50 10.19 17.17 9.09
CA GLY A 50 10.47 18.36 9.86
C GLY A 50 11.88 18.93 9.64
N LYS A 51 12.17 19.96 10.43
CA LYS A 51 13.44 20.70 10.39
C LYS A 51 14.20 20.53 11.69
N VAL A 52 15.51 20.56 11.59
CA VAL A 52 16.44 20.48 12.73
C VAL A 52 17.37 21.68 12.70
N LEU A 53 17.75 22.15 13.89
CA LEU A 53 18.68 23.26 14.02
C LEU A 53 20.10 22.78 13.66
N GLN A 54 20.59 23.24 12.51
CA GLN A 54 21.91 22.90 11.99
C GLN A 54 22.89 24.03 12.29
N ARG A 55 24.08 23.67 12.76
CA ARG A 55 25.20 24.61 12.94
C ARG A 55 25.99 24.70 11.65
N ARG A 56 25.97 25.87 11.01
CA ARG A 56 26.84 26.19 9.89
C ARG A 56 28.07 26.90 10.39
N GLN A 57 29.23 26.31 10.12
CA GLN A 57 30.53 26.94 10.33
C GLN A 57 31.00 27.50 9.00
N SER A 58 31.15 28.81 8.91
CA SER A 58 31.75 29.47 7.77
C SER A 58 33.20 29.82 8.14
N VAL A 59 34.15 29.19 7.45
CA VAL A 59 35.57 29.47 7.62
C VAL A 59 35.99 30.41 6.50
N SER A 60 36.36 31.63 6.86
CA SER A 60 36.90 32.62 5.93
C SER A 60 38.42 32.64 6.10
N ILE A 61 39.14 32.24 5.05
CA ILE A 61 40.61 32.16 5.05
C ILE A 61 41.15 33.37 4.28
N ASN A 62 41.81 34.28 4.99
CA ASN A 62 42.56 35.38 4.40
C ASN A 62 44.07 35.11 4.52
N ARG A 63 44.91 35.81 3.74
CA ARG A 63 46.38 35.61 3.73
C ARG A 63 47.06 35.83 5.08
N GLN A 64 46.42 36.56 5.99
CA GLN A 64 46.95 36.92 7.32
C GLN A 64 46.22 36.23 8.47
N ASP A 65 44.95 35.85 8.31
CA ASP A 65 44.11 35.28 9.38
C ASP A 65 43.06 34.31 8.86
N VAL A 66 42.69 33.33 9.69
CA VAL A 66 41.55 32.44 9.49
C VAL A 66 40.45 32.83 10.47
N SER A 67 39.32 33.32 9.96
CA SER A 67 38.14 33.63 10.76
C SER A 67 37.12 32.51 10.66
N THR A 68 36.61 32.01 11.79
CA THR A 68 35.53 31.02 11.82
C THR A 68 34.28 31.67 12.41
N SER A 69 33.24 31.77 11.60
CA SER A 69 31.92 32.22 12.03
C SER A 69 31.00 31.02 12.21
N ILE A 70 30.28 30.96 13.33
CA ILE A 70 29.34 29.89 13.64
C ILE A 70 27.93 30.48 13.66
N ASN A 71 27.07 30.02 12.76
CA ASN A 71 25.68 30.42 12.69
C ASN A 71 24.77 29.18 12.84
N THR A 72 23.62 29.35 13.47
CA THR A 72 22.59 28.31 13.62
C THR A 72 21.40 28.64 12.73
N GLN A 73 21.01 27.71 11.88
CA GLN A 73 19.85 27.85 10.99
C GLN A 73 18.98 26.60 11.09
N MET A 74 17.65 26.76 10.98
CA MET A 74 16.76 25.61 10.82
C MET A 74 16.82 25.10 9.39
N ASP A 75 17.26 23.86 9.22
CA ASP A 75 17.33 23.19 7.91
C ASP A 75 16.51 21.90 7.93
N SER A 76 16.12 21.39 6.77
CA SER A 76 15.32 20.18 6.67
C SER A 76 16.11 18.97 7.14
N LEU A 77 15.52 18.13 7.99
CA LEU A 77 16.20 16.93 8.52
C LEU A 77 16.64 16.00 7.38
N ILE A 78 15.73 15.77 6.43
CA ILE A 78 15.98 15.05 5.20
C ILE A 78 15.49 15.94 4.03
N PRO A 79 16.39 16.59 3.28
CA PRO A 79 16.01 17.41 2.14
C PRO A 79 15.35 16.60 1.03
N ALA A 80 14.38 17.19 0.32
CA ALA A 80 13.71 16.56 -0.83
C ALA A 80 14.70 16.09 -1.91
N SER A 81 15.81 16.80 -2.11
CA SER A 81 16.88 16.39 -3.02
C SER A 81 17.58 15.11 -2.59
N LYS A 82 17.68 14.85 -1.28
CA LYS A 82 18.25 13.62 -0.74
C LYS A 82 17.32 12.44 -0.98
N ILE A 83 16.01 12.66 -0.81
CA ILE A 83 14.95 11.68 -1.09
C ILE A 83 14.90 11.34 -2.60
N SER A 84 15.04 12.36 -3.45
CA SER A 84 15.01 12.20 -4.92
C SER A 84 16.22 11.45 -5.48
N ASN A 85 17.34 11.44 -4.75
CA ASN A 85 18.58 10.79 -5.14
C ASN A 85 18.91 9.56 -4.28
N LEU A 86 17.91 8.96 -3.62
CA LEU A 86 18.12 7.72 -2.88
C LEU A 86 18.57 6.61 -3.83
N THR A 87 19.61 5.88 -3.43
CA THR A 87 20.05 4.69 -4.16
C THR A 87 19.07 3.55 -3.92
N GLN A 88 19.03 2.60 -4.86
CA GLN A 88 18.21 1.40 -4.70
C GLN A 88 18.59 0.66 -3.42
N GLY A 89 17.59 0.26 -2.63
CA GLY A 89 17.79 -0.36 -1.32
C GLY A 89 17.83 0.63 -0.15
N MET A 90 17.98 1.93 -0.40
CA MET A 90 17.85 2.96 0.63
C MET A 90 16.41 3.43 0.79
N PHE A 91 15.99 3.58 2.03
CA PHE A 91 14.65 4.02 2.39
C PHE A 91 14.71 5.12 3.44
N VAL A 92 13.74 6.01 3.35
CA VAL A 92 13.43 7.03 4.35
C VAL A 92 12.02 6.82 4.86
N GLY A 93 11.80 7.16 6.13
CA GLY A 93 10.48 6.97 6.69
C GLY A 93 10.36 7.46 8.11
N ALA A 94 9.12 7.41 8.58
CA ALA A 94 8.77 7.71 9.95
C ALA A 94 7.91 6.58 10.51
N VAL A 95 8.23 6.11 11.71
CA VAL A 95 7.49 5.08 12.43
C VAL A 95 6.88 5.72 13.68
N SER A 96 5.59 5.46 13.87
CA SER A 96 4.86 5.83 15.08
C SER A 96 5.11 4.79 16.17
N ASP A 97 5.19 5.26 17.42
CA ASP A 97 5.34 4.43 18.60
C ASP A 97 3.99 4.04 19.20
N ASN A 98 4.03 3.02 20.07
CA ASN A 98 2.90 2.65 20.91
C ASN A 98 3.08 3.26 22.30
N PHE A 99 1.99 3.38 23.07
CA PHE A 99 2.04 3.93 24.44
C PHE A 99 3.06 3.22 25.34
N ASP A 100 3.18 1.90 25.19
CA ASP A 100 4.05 1.05 26.00
C ASP A 100 5.48 0.92 25.44
N GLU A 101 5.68 1.22 24.15
CA GLU A 101 6.94 1.04 23.44
C GLU A 101 7.32 2.33 22.69
N ARG A 102 7.90 3.29 23.41
CA ARG A 102 8.36 4.55 22.84
C ARG A 102 9.64 4.37 22.06
N ILE A 103 9.63 4.85 20.82
CA ILE A 103 10.80 4.85 19.94
C ILE A 103 11.42 6.25 19.98
N GLU A 104 12.67 6.35 20.42
CA GLU A 104 13.41 7.63 20.47
C GLU A 104 13.63 8.22 19.07
N GLN A 105 14.02 7.38 18.11
CA GLN A 105 14.29 7.78 16.74
C GLN A 105 13.19 7.32 15.80
N LYS A 106 12.13 8.12 15.70
CA LYS A 106 10.97 7.83 14.83
C LYS A 106 11.29 7.93 13.35
N ILE A 107 12.22 8.79 12.96
CA ILE A 107 12.59 9.04 11.56
C ILE A 107 13.88 8.32 11.22
N PHE A 108 13.89 7.57 10.12
CA PHE A 108 15.05 6.83 9.64
C PHE A 108 15.40 7.16 8.19
N HIS A 109 16.67 6.98 7.86
CA HIS A 109 17.23 6.99 6.51
C HIS A 109 18.27 5.86 6.48
N ALA A 110 17.88 4.68 6.00
CA ALA A 110 18.63 3.44 6.16
C ALA A 110 18.62 2.58 4.91
N GLU A 111 19.62 1.71 4.80
CA GLU A 111 19.69 0.68 3.76
C GLU A 111 18.97 -0.57 4.24
N ILE A 112 18.10 -1.13 3.40
CA ILE A 112 17.53 -2.46 3.63
C ILE A 112 18.52 -3.50 3.15
N VAL A 113 19.22 -4.14 4.10
CA VAL A 113 20.11 -5.25 3.83
C VAL A 113 19.29 -6.53 3.73
N VAL A 114 19.06 -7.02 2.51
CA VAL A 114 18.42 -8.30 2.26
C VAL A 114 19.49 -9.36 2.03
N ASP A 115 19.50 -10.41 2.85
CA ASP A 115 20.32 -11.60 2.61
C ASP A 115 19.75 -12.38 1.40
N SER A 116 20.26 -12.02 0.22
CA SER A 116 19.84 -12.59 -1.06
C SER A 116 19.99 -14.12 -1.12
N ALA A 117 20.96 -14.69 -0.41
CA ALA A 117 21.18 -16.14 -0.39
C ALA A 117 20.08 -16.85 0.40
N LYS A 118 19.72 -16.32 1.56
CA LYS A 118 18.62 -16.85 2.39
C LYS A 118 17.27 -16.70 1.68
N VAL A 119 16.99 -15.53 1.10
CA VAL A 119 15.73 -15.29 0.37
C VAL A 119 15.64 -16.18 -0.88
N SER A 120 16.72 -16.39 -1.61
CA SER A 120 16.71 -17.31 -2.77
C SER A 120 16.43 -18.76 -2.36
N ALA A 121 16.98 -19.21 -1.23
CA ALA A 121 16.69 -20.54 -0.69
C ALA A 121 15.22 -20.68 -0.27
N GLU A 122 14.65 -19.65 0.36
CA GLU A 122 13.23 -19.60 0.72
C GLU A 122 12.32 -19.56 -0.52
N MET A 123 12.67 -18.75 -1.53
CA MET A 123 11.94 -18.68 -2.79
C MET A 123 11.91 -20.01 -3.55
N LYS A 124 12.98 -20.80 -3.50
CA LYS A 124 13.02 -22.16 -4.07
C LYS A 124 12.11 -23.13 -3.33
N ALA A 125 11.82 -22.88 -2.05
CA ALA A 125 10.91 -23.69 -1.25
C ALA A 125 9.44 -23.25 -1.38
N TYR A 126 9.17 -22.11 -2.04
CA TYR A 126 7.80 -21.67 -2.27
C TYR A 126 7.04 -22.67 -3.14
N ARG A 127 5.88 -23.07 -2.62
CA ARG A 127 4.92 -23.85 -3.40
C ARG A 127 4.15 -22.89 -4.30
N PRO A 128 3.90 -23.28 -5.56
CA PRO A 128 3.02 -22.49 -6.42
C PRO A 128 1.67 -22.31 -5.72
N ILE A 129 1.09 -21.10 -5.87
CA ILE A 129 -0.25 -20.83 -5.39
C ILE A 129 -1.17 -21.88 -6.03
N PRO A 130 -1.93 -22.66 -5.24
CA PRO A 130 -2.83 -23.66 -5.80
C PRO A 130 -3.82 -22.96 -6.73
N VAL A 131 -3.89 -23.45 -7.96
CA VAL A 131 -4.85 -22.93 -8.94
C VAL A 131 -6.24 -23.39 -8.49
N ILE A 132 -7.00 -22.48 -7.90
CA ILE A 132 -8.33 -22.77 -7.32
C ILE A 132 -9.34 -23.13 -8.43
N ALA A 133 -9.18 -22.52 -9.61
CA ALA A 133 -9.96 -22.82 -10.80
C ALA A 133 -9.05 -22.73 -12.02
N ASP A 134 -8.71 -23.87 -12.62
CA ASP A 134 -8.02 -23.91 -13.90
C ASP A 134 -9.09 -23.97 -15.00
N PHE A 135 -9.20 -22.91 -15.80
CA PHE A 135 -10.12 -22.83 -16.93
C PHE A 135 -9.50 -23.42 -18.20
N ARG A 136 -8.59 -24.38 -18.03
CA ARG A 136 -7.94 -25.12 -19.10
C ARG A 136 -8.45 -26.54 -19.11
N ASP A 137 -8.82 -27.02 -20.29
CA ASP A 137 -9.11 -28.44 -20.51
C ASP A 137 -7.80 -29.27 -20.47
N ALA A 138 -7.91 -30.60 -20.39
CA ALA A 138 -6.79 -31.55 -20.39
C ALA A 138 -5.86 -31.42 -21.62
N SER A 139 -6.33 -30.77 -22.69
CA SER A 139 -5.57 -30.47 -23.91
C SER A 139 -4.99 -29.05 -23.97
N GLY A 140 -5.14 -28.24 -22.91
CA GLY A 140 -4.62 -26.86 -22.81
C GLY A 140 -5.48 -25.79 -23.49
N GLY A 141 -6.69 -26.13 -23.95
CA GLY A 141 -7.63 -25.19 -24.54
C GLY A 141 -8.35 -24.34 -23.48
N ASP A 142 -8.57 -23.06 -23.78
CA ASP A 142 -9.31 -22.12 -22.92
C ASP A 142 -10.82 -22.46 -22.90
N THR A 143 -11.29 -22.96 -21.76
CA THR A 143 -12.69 -23.31 -21.51
C THR A 143 -13.43 -22.25 -20.70
N MET A 144 -12.80 -21.11 -20.41
CA MET A 144 -13.35 -20.07 -19.52
C MET A 144 -14.77 -19.65 -19.90
N LYS A 145 -15.02 -19.39 -21.20
CA LYS A 145 -16.36 -19.01 -21.68
C LYS A 145 -17.41 -20.11 -21.48
N VAL A 146 -17.03 -21.36 -21.70
CA VAL A 146 -17.93 -22.51 -21.58
C VAL A 146 -18.27 -22.76 -20.10
N SER A 147 -17.27 -22.70 -19.21
CA SER A 147 -17.47 -22.85 -17.77
C SER A 147 -18.33 -21.73 -17.18
N ILE A 148 -18.13 -20.48 -17.63
CA ILE A 148 -18.97 -19.34 -17.21
C ILE A 148 -20.41 -19.52 -17.69
N ASP A 149 -20.63 -19.90 -18.95
CA ASP A 149 -21.99 -20.08 -19.49
C ASP A 149 -22.72 -21.27 -18.84
N ALA A 150 -22.00 -22.37 -18.57
CA ALA A 150 -22.54 -23.52 -17.86
C ALA A 150 -22.96 -23.15 -16.44
N ASN A 151 -22.11 -22.42 -15.70
CA ASN A 151 -22.43 -21.94 -14.35
C ASN A 151 -23.63 -20.97 -14.37
N TYR A 152 -23.67 -20.06 -15.33
CA TYR A 152 -24.81 -19.14 -15.50
C TYR A 152 -26.14 -19.89 -15.73
N ARG A 153 -26.14 -20.92 -16.57
CA ARG A 153 -27.31 -21.76 -16.80
C ARG A 153 -27.69 -22.57 -15.56
N GLN A 154 -26.71 -23.13 -14.87
CA GLN A 154 -26.92 -23.88 -13.63
C GLN A 154 -27.57 -23.00 -12.56
N ILE A 155 -27.04 -21.81 -12.29
CA ILE A 155 -27.62 -20.86 -11.32
C ILE A 155 -29.07 -20.54 -11.69
N LYS A 156 -29.36 -20.25 -12.97
CA LYS A 156 -30.74 -19.99 -13.40
C LYS A 156 -31.65 -21.17 -13.12
N GLN A 157 -31.19 -22.39 -13.40
CA GLN A 157 -31.99 -23.60 -13.24
C GLN A 157 -32.21 -23.93 -11.76
N GLU A 158 -31.20 -23.72 -10.91
CA GLU A 158 -31.31 -23.85 -9.45
C GLU A 158 -32.28 -22.82 -8.86
N ILE A 159 -32.24 -21.56 -9.32
CA ILE A 159 -33.20 -20.53 -8.89
C ILE A 159 -34.62 -20.89 -9.31
N LEU A 160 -34.83 -21.37 -10.54
CA LEU A 160 -36.15 -21.82 -10.98
C LEU A 160 -36.64 -23.00 -10.13
N SER A 161 -35.78 -24.00 -9.89
CA SER A 161 -36.10 -25.14 -9.03
C SER A 161 -36.40 -24.70 -7.59
N LEU A 162 -35.69 -23.70 -7.07
CA LEU A 162 -35.92 -23.14 -5.75
C LEU A 162 -37.29 -22.46 -5.70
N VAL A 163 -37.61 -21.63 -6.69
CA VAL A 163 -38.91 -20.96 -6.81
C VAL A 163 -40.04 -21.99 -6.90
N ASP A 164 -39.90 -23.02 -7.72
CA ASP A 164 -40.90 -24.08 -7.85
C ASP A 164 -41.08 -24.86 -6.53
N SER A 165 -39.98 -25.18 -5.85
CA SER A 165 -40.02 -25.85 -4.54
C SER A 165 -40.70 -24.99 -3.47
N GLU A 166 -40.47 -23.67 -3.51
CA GLU A 166 -41.08 -22.72 -2.59
C GLU A 166 -42.56 -22.48 -2.88
N ILE A 167 -42.94 -22.41 -4.17
CA ILE A 167 -44.35 -22.38 -4.58
C ILE A 167 -45.06 -23.66 -4.12
N ALA A 168 -44.44 -24.83 -4.29
CA ALA A 168 -45.00 -26.09 -3.82
C ALA A 168 -45.15 -26.12 -2.29
N ARG A 169 -44.14 -25.62 -1.55
CA ARG A 169 -44.18 -25.50 -0.09
C ARG A 169 -45.32 -24.58 0.37
N ILE A 170 -45.43 -23.38 -0.23
CA ILE A 170 -46.49 -22.40 0.07
C ILE A 170 -47.89 -22.95 -0.22
N LYS A 171 -48.06 -23.74 -1.31
CA LYS A 171 -49.32 -24.43 -1.61
C LYS A 171 -49.66 -25.52 -0.59
N SER A 172 -48.66 -26.20 -0.04
CA SER A 172 -48.85 -27.29 0.92
C SER A 172 -49.12 -26.82 2.36
N ASP A 173 -48.70 -25.60 2.71
CA ASP A 173 -48.91 -25.04 4.05
C ASP A 173 -50.26 -24.31 4.17
N PRO A 174 -51.19 -24.78 5.03
CA PRO A 174 -52.50 -24.16 5.23
C PRO A 174 -52.45 -22.70 5.68
N LYS A 175 -51.36 -22.25 6.32
CA LYS A 175 -51.20 -20.89 6.84
C LYS A 175 -50.71 -19.88 5.78
N LEU A 176 -50.05 -20.36 4.72
CA LEU A 176 -49.40 -19.51 3.70
C LEU A 176 -50.18 -19.45 2.37
N LYS A 177 -51.20 -20.30 2.19
CA LYS A 177 -52.06 -20.32 0.99
C LYS A 177 -52.67 -18.97 0.59
N GLY A 178 -52.93 -18.07 1.55
CA GLY A 178 -53.49 -16.75 1.28
C GLY A 178 -52.52 -15.74 0.63
N LEU A 179 -51.23 -16.07 0.51
CA LEU A 179 -50.21 -15.20 -0.10
C LEU A 179 -50.10 -15.39 -1.62
N MET A 180 -50.71 -16.43 -2.19
CA MET A 180 -50.78 -16.61 -3.64
C MET A 180 -51.99 -15.85 -4.19
N LYS A 181 -51.74 -14.73 -4.89
CA LYS A 181 -52.74 -14.12 -5.77
C LYS A 181 -52.77 -14.91 -7.08
N GLU A 182 -53.95 -15.34 -7.50
CA GLU A 182 -54.20 -15.77 -8.89
C GLU A 182 -53.81 -14.67 -9.88
#